data_AF-A0AAW7DEY7-F1
#
_entry.id   AF-A0AAW7DEY7-F1
#
_cell.length_a   1.000
_cell.length_b   1.000
_cell.length_c   1.000
_cell.angle_alpha   90.00
_cell.angle_beta   90.00
_cell.angle_gamma   90.00
#
_symmetry.space_group_name_H-M   'P 1'
#
loop_
_entity.id
_entity.type
_entity.pdbx_description
1 polymer ?
#
loop_
_entity_poly.entity_id
_entity_poly.type
_entity_poly.pdbx_seq_one_letter_code
_entity_poly.pdbx_strand_id
1 'polypeptide(L)'
;MKSFITDTFLLQNKYAEELYFNYAEKLPIIDYHNHLSPKDIAENRVFENISKVWIAGDHYKWRAMRTLGINENCITGNASDLEKFEAWAKTVPHTLRNPLFHWTHLELKRYFGIDELLNENNAKEIFENTSAQLQQADKSCQGLLSLVNAETVCTTEDPTDTLEYHKALNESDFNTKVSTAFRPDKAILIENEDYNSYINKLSGVVGFEINSFQNLKDALYNRIEVFNAIGCKICDHGLNNISYEEFTDNEINTIFESKRNNQPLNHTQIEQFKTALLLFLGETYHQFGWIQQYHLGALRNNNARMHRVLGPDTGWDSIGDFKQAANLSKFLNRLDGNDKLTKTIIYNLNPADNEIFATMIGNFNDGSVKGKVQFGSSWWFLDQKDGIIKQLNALSNMGLISCFIGMLTDSRSFLSFPRHEYFRRVICNLFGEEMANGELPNDIELVGKTISDICYNNAKEYFDF
;
A
#
# COMPACT_ATOMS: atom_id res chain seq x y z
N MET A 1 -19.36 9.67 29.83
CA MET A 1 -17.89 9.51 29.96
C MET A 1 -17.23 10.50 29.02
N LYS A 2 -15.98 10.92 29.26
CA LYS A 2 -15.23 11.68 28.24
C LYS A 2 -14.92 10.77 27.05
N SER A 3 -14.99 11.31 25.83
CA SER A 3 -14.59 10.64 24.59
C SER A 3 -13.19 10.04 24.69
N PHE A 4 -12.96 8.85 24.12
CA PHE A 4 -11.62 8.26 24.00
C PHE A 4 -10.80 8.94 22.88
N ILE A 5 -11.40 9.09 21.70
CA ILE A 5 -10.78 9.81 20.56
C ILE A 5 -11.11 11.30 20.69
N THR A 6 -10.31 12.03 21.46
CA THR A 6 -10.43 13.48 21.58
C THR A 6 -9.83 14.21 20.38
N ASP A 7 -10.07 15.52 20.25
CA ASP A 7 -9.46 16.33 19.18
C ASP A 7 -7.93 16.34 19.27
N THR A 8 -7.38 16.22 20.48
CA THR A 8 -5.95 16.09 20.79
C THR A 8 -5.46 14.65 20.88
N PHE A 9 -6.22 13.66 20.38
CA PHE A 9 -5.79 12.27 20.39
C PHE A 9 -4.38 12.13 19.79
N LEU A 10 -3.47 11.49 20.53
CA LEU A 10 -2.03 11.34 20.26
C LEU A 10 -1.16 12.61 20.27
N LEU A 11 -1.73 13.80 20.49
CA LEU A 11 -1.00 15.06 20.60
C LEU A 11 -0.75 15.39 22.08
N GLN A 12 0.50 15.35 22.52
CA GLN A 12 0.86 15.38 23.95
C GLN A 12 1.38 16.73 24.45
N ASN A 13 1.57 17.70 23.55
CA ASN A 13 2.04 19.03 23.89
C ASN A 13 1.49 20.10 22.92
N LYS A 14 1.64 21.38 23.27
CA LYS A 14 1.10 22.50 22.50
C LYS A 14 1.72 22.65 21.10
N TYR A 15 2.99 22.31 20.93
CA TYR A 15 3.62 22.36 19.62
C TYR A 15 3.01 21.30 18.69
N ALA A 16 2.78 20.08 19.20
CA ALA A 16 2.12 19.02 18.46
C ALA A 16 0.69 19.41 18.04
N GLU A 17 -0.06 20.03 18.95
CA GLU A 17 -1.39 20.58 18.65
C GLU A 17 -1.33 21.65 17.56
N GLU A 18 -0.43 22.61 17.68
CA GLU A 18 -0.27 23.71 16.72
C GLU A 18 0.14 23.20 15.33
N LEU A 19 1.12 22.29 15.27
CA LEU A 19 1.54 21.63 14.03
C LEU A 19 0.37 20.87 13.38
N TYR A 20 -0.40 20.11 14.15
CA TYR A 20 -1.50 19.33 13.60
C TYR A 20 -2.63 20.21 13.06
N PHE A 21 -3.22 21.07 13.90
CA PHE A 21 -4.41 21.84 13.55
C PHE A 21 -4.16 22.94 12.50
N ASN A 22 -2.95 23.50 12.47
CA ASN A 22 -2.62 24.59 11.54
C ASN A 22 -1.96 24.10 10.25
N TYR A 23 -1.19 23.01 10.28
CA TYR A 23 -0.33 22.61 9.15
C TYR A 23 -0.63 21.23 8.56
N ALA A 24 -1.31 20.31 9.26
CA ALA A 24 -1.55 18.95 8.77
C ALA A 24 -3.02 18.60 8.54
N GLU A 25 -3.91 18.93 9.47
CA GLU A 25 -5.30 18.42 9.50
C GLU A 25 -6.07 18.74 8.22
N LYS A 26 -6.00 19.98 7.75
CA LYS A 26 -6.82 20.51 6.65
C LYS A 26 -6.30 20.15 5.26
N LEU A 27 -5.09 19.59 5.16
CA LEU A 27 -4.50 19.25 3.87
C LEU A 27 -5.28 18.12 3.19
N PRO A 28 -5.45 18.16 1.87
CA PRO A 28 -6.03 17.05 1.13
C PRO A 28 -5.19 15.78 1.27
N ILE A 29 -5.78 14.64 0.93
CA ILE A 29 -5.10 13.35 0.93
C ILE A 29 -4.68 13.00 -0.51
N ILE A 30 -3.39 12.73 -0.67
CA ILE A 30 -2.85 11.99 -1.81
C ILE A 30 -2.54 10.59 -1.29
N ASP A 31 -3.38 9.62 -1.65
CA ASP A 31 -3.19 8.22 -1.34
C ASP A 31 -2.58 7.51 -2.56
N TYR A 32 -1.27 7.70 -2.73
CA TYR A 32 -0.53 7.31 -3.93
C TYR A 32 -0.30 5.80 -4.09
N HIS A 33 -0.78 4.98 -3.16
CA HIS A 33 -0.79 3.53 -3.29
C HIS A 33 -1.86 2.89 -2.39
N ASN A 34 -2.83 2.21 -3.01
CA ASN A 34 -3.85 1.41 -2.32
C ASN A 34 -4.36 0.25 -3.19
N HIS A 35 -5.32 -0.47 -2.61
CA HIS A 35 -5.97 -1.63 -3.20
C HIS A 35 -7.50 -1.46 -3.21
N LEU A 36 -8.00 -0.22 -3.29
CA LEU A 36 -9.43 0.03 -3.46
C LEU A 36 -9.91 -0.56 -4.80
N SER A 37 -11.17 -0.97 -4.84
CA SER A 37 -11.80 -1.51 -6.05
C SER A 37 -12.16 -0.37 -7.01
N PRO A 38 -11.49 -0.24 -8.18
CA PRO A 38 -11.82 0.82 -9.14
C PRO A 38 -13.26 0.70 -9.65
N LYS A 39 -13.79 -0.52 -9.71
CA LYS A 39 -15.20 -0.80 -10.01
C LYS A 39 -16.14 -0.16 -8.99
N ASP A 40 -15.90 -0.40 -7.70
CA ASP A 40 -16.76 0.14 -6.64
C ASP A 40 -16.72 1.69 -6.63
N ILE A 41 -15.61 2.31 -7.05
CA ILE A 41 -15.50 3.77 -7.22
C ILE A 41 -16.30 4.22 -8.45
N ALA A 42 -16.10 3.59 -9.62
CA ALA A 42 -16.75 3.96 -10.88
C ALA A 42 -18.29 3.78 -10.82
N GLU A 43 -18.76 2.68 -10.24
CA GLU A 43 -20.19 2.41 -10.05
C GLU A 43 -20.77 3.19 -8.85
N ASN A 44 -19.93 3.96 -8.16
CA ASN A 44 -20.26 4.72 -6.96
C ASN A 44 -21.06 3.88 -5.94
N ARG A 45 -20.54 2.67 -5.64
CA ARG A 45 -21.26 1.67 -4.86
C ARG A 45 -21.70 2.22 -3.50
N VAL A 46 -22.93 1.88 -3.14
CA VAL A 46 -23.46 2.04 -1.78
C VAL A 46 -23.36 0.69 -1.08
N PHE A 47 -22.66 0.64 0.05
CA PHE A 47 -22.54 -0.59 0.83
C PHE A 47 -23.81 -0.84 1.64
N GLU A 48 -24.20 -2.10 1.73
CA GLU A 48 -25.44 -2.51 2.40
C GLU A 48 -25.33 -2.35 3.93
N ASN A 49 -24.14 -2.57 4.48
CA ASN A 49 -23.87 -2.53 5.91
C ASN A 49 -22.37 -2.40 6.22
N ILE A 50 -22.05 -2.14 7.50
CA ILE A 50 -20.68 -1.95 7.97
C ILE A 50 -19.80 -3.19 7.78
N SER A 51 -20.33 -4.41 7.87
CA SER A 51 -19.52 -5.62 7.67
C SER A 51 -18.94 -5.70 6.25
N LYS A 52 -19.70 -5.25 5.24
CA LYS A 52 -19.23 -5.23 3.84
C LYS A 52 -18.11 -4.21 3.61
N VAL A 53 -18.29 -2.98 4.08
CA VAL A 53 -17.29 -1.90 3.87
C VAL A 53 -16.07 -2.04 4.79
N TRP A 54 -16.23 -2.69 5.95
CA TRP A 54 -15.25 -2.62 7.03
C TRP A 54 -14.55 -3.95 7.37
N ILE A 55 -15.27 -5.07 7.32
CA ILE A 55 -14.77 -6.39 7.75
C ILE A 55 -14.39 -7.24 6.54
N ALA A 56 -15.16 -7.18 5.45
CA ALA A 56 -15.03 -8.12 4.33
C ALA A 56 -13.72 -8.02 3.52
N GLY A 57 -12.92 -6.96 3.71
CA GLY A 57 -11.63 -6.78 3.01
C GLY A 57 -10.43 -6.56 3.94
N ASP A 58 -10.62 -6.57 5.26
CA ASP A 58 -9.57 -6.20 6.22
C ASP A 58 -9.06 -7.43 6.99
N HIS A 59 -7.94 -7.96 6.50
CA HIS A 59 -7.30 -9.13 7.09
C HIS A 59 -6.64 -8.88 8.45
N TYR A 60 -6.47 -7.63 8.90
CA TYR A 60 -6.04 -7.36 10.29
C TYR A 60 -7.14 -7.73 11.27
N LYS A 61 -8.39 -7.36 10.97
CA LYS A 61 -9.57 -7.72 11.80
C LYS A 61 -9.72 -9.23 11.87
N TRP A 62 -9.60 -9.92 10.72
CA TRP A 62 -9.68 -11.39 10.66
C TRP A 62 -8.60 -12.06 11.50
N ARG A 63 -7.35 -11.57 11.43
CA ARG A 63 -6.25 -12.09 12.26
C ARG A 63 -6.57 -11.97 13.74
N ALA A 64 -7.02 -10.80 14.21
CA ALA A 64 -7.39 -10.60 15.61
C ALA A 64 -8.54 -11.52 16.04
N MET A 65 -9.59 -11.66 15.23
CA MET A 65 -10.72 -12.55 15.49
C MET A 65 -10.26 -14.02 15.61
N ARG A 66 -9.37 -14.48 14.72
CA ARG A 66 -8.78 -15.84 14.81
C ARG A 66 -7.95 -16.02 16.07
N THR A 67 -7.15 -15.02 16.46
CA THR A 67 -6.36 -15.04 17.70
C THR A 67 -7.25 -15.16 18.93
N LEU A 68 -8.42 -14.51 18.94
CA LEU A 68 -9.40 -14.64 20.02
C LEU A 68 -10.17 -15.97 19.98
N GLY A 69 -10.03 -16.76 18.92
CA GLY A 69 -10.71 -18.05 18.76
C GLY A 69 -12.12 -17.94 18.17
N ILE A 70 -12.45 -16.85 17.47
CA ILE A 70 -13.70 -16.75 16.70
C ILE A 70 -13.67 -17.79 15.58
N ASN A 71 -14.79 -18.50 15.40
CA ASN A 71 -14.94 -19.50 14.36
C ASN A 71 -14.84 -18.86 12.97
N GLU A 72 -14.12 -19.50 12.03
CA GLU A 72 -13.92 -18.99 10.67
C GLU A 72 -15.24 -18.73 9.92
N ASN A 73 -16.34 -19.42 10.29
CA ASN A 73 -17.68 -19.16 9.76
C ASN A 73 -18.13 -17.70 9.99
N CYS A 74 -17.76 -17.11 11.12
CA CYS A 74 -18.04 -15.71 11.49
C CYS A 74 -16.94 -14.73 11.05
N ILE A 75 -16.02 -15.17 10.18
CA ILE A 75 -14.96 -14.32 9.61
C ILE A 75 -15.12 -14.30 8.09
N THR A 76 -14.72 -15.39 7.43
CA THR A 76 -14.75 -15.53 5.97
C THR A 76 -15.85 -16.47 5.48
N GLY A 77 -16.46 -17.26 6.35
CA GLY A 77 -17.52 -18.22 5.98
C GLY A 77 -18.91 -17.58 5.80
N ASN A 78 -19.94 -18.41 5.99
CA ASN A 78 -21.31 -18.11 5.54
C ASN A 78 -22.21 -17.51 6.63
N ALA A 79 -21.67 -17.13 7.80
CA ALA A 79 -22.44 -16.38 8.79
C ALA A 79 -22.97 -15.07 8.18
N SER A 80 -24.10 -14.60 8.70
CA SER A 80 -24.68 -13.32 8.29
C SER A 80 -23.75 -12.16 8.59
N ASP A 81 -23.93 -11.05 7.87
CA ASP A 81 -23.13 -9.85 8.06
C ASP A 81 -23.23 -9.31 9.50
N LEU A 82 -24.40 -9.41 10.14
CA LEU A 82 -24.57 -9.03 11.55
C LEU A 82 -23.78 -9.95 12.49
N GLU A 83 -23.86 -11.27 12.33
CA GLU A 83 -23.10 -12.22 13.17
C GLU A 83 -21.58 -12.00 13.04
N LYS A 84 -21.10 -11.65 11.84
CA LYS A 84 -19.70 -11.27 11.62
C LYS A 84 -19.34 -9.98 12.35
N PHE A 85 -20.23 -8.98 12.33
CA PHE A 85 -20.04 -7.72 13.05
C PHE A 85 -20.05 -7.93 14.57
N GLU A 86 -21.00 -8.70 15.09
CA GLU A 86 -21.09 -9.02 16.53
C GLU A 86 -19.84 -9.77 17.00
N ALA A 87 -19.33 -10.70 16.19
CA ALA A 87 -18.06 -11.37 16.47
C ALA A 87 -16.87 -10.40 16.48
N TRP A 88 -16.84 -9.43 15.58
CA TRP A 88 -15.84 -8.37 15.60
C TRP A 88 -15.98 -7.46 16.83
N ALA A 89 -17.20 -7.00 17.13
CA ALA A 89 -17.48 -6.14 18.27
C ALA A 89 -17.13 -6.82 19.61
N LYS A 90 -17.38 -8.14 19.72
CA LYS A 90 -16.88 -8.96 20.84
C LYS A 90 -15.36 -9.01 20.90
N THR A 91 -14.68 -8.94 19.76
CA THR A 91 -13.21 -8.97 19.69
C THR A 91 -12.57 -7.65 20.10
N VAL A 92 -13.19 -6.51 19.78
CA VAL A 92 -12.60 -5.17 19.99
C VAL A 92 -12.09 -4.92 21.42
N PRO A 93 -12.83 -5.24 22.51
CA PRO A 93 -12.32 -5.06 23.88
C PRO A 93 -11.01 -5.80 24.17
N HIS A 94 -10.70 -6.86 23.44
CA HIS A 94 -9.46 -7.63 23.56
C HIS A 94 -8.30 -7.08 22.73
N THR A 95 -8.52 -6.00 21.98
CA THR A 95 -7.52 -5.36 21.12
C THR A 95 -6.81 -4.18 21.76
N LEU A 96 -6.94 -3.96 23.08
CA LEU A 96 -6.19 -2.91 23.80
C LEU A 96 -4.68 -3.04 23.52
N ARG A 97 -4.03 -1.92 23.20
CA ARG A 97 -2.64 -1.79 22.71
C ARG A 97 -2.37 -2.30 21.29
N ASN A 98 -3.35 -2.89 20.61
CA ASN A 98 -3.28 -3.13 19.17
C ASN A 98 -3.79 -1.90 18.40
N PRO A 99 -3.20 -1.52 17.25
CA PRO A 99 -3.68 -0.40 16.45
C PRO A 99 -5.15 -0.54 16.01
N LEU A 100 -5.68 -1.76 15.90
CA LEU A 100 -7.09 -2.02 15.62
C LEU A 100 -8.03 -1.31 16.62
N PHE A 101 -7.63 -1.15 17.88
CA PHE A 101 -8.43 -0.41 18.85
C PHE A 101 -8.50 1.07 18.47
N HIS A 102 -7.41 1.68 18.01
CA HIS A 102 -7.43 3.08 17.57
C HIS A 102 -8.22 3.24 16.28
N TRP A 103 -7.94 2.40 15.27
CA TRP A 103 -8.61 2.46 13.97
C TRP A 103 -10.12 2.28 14.11
N THR A 104 -10.57 1.29 14.89
CA THR A 104 -12.00 1.04 15.14
C THR A 104 -12.73 2.32 15.54
N HIS A 105 -12.21 3.03 16.54
CA HIS A 105 -12.88 4.20 17.10
C HIS A 105 -12.66 5.47 16.28
N LEU A 106 -11.52 5.60 15.57
CA LEU A 106 -11.33 6.67 14.59
C LEU A 106 -12.32 6.55 13.44
N GLU A 107 -12.46 5.35 12.87
CA GLU A 107 -13.33 5.06 11.74
C GLU A 107 -14.82 5.26 12.12
N LEU A 108 -15.23 4.73 13.28
CA LEU A 108 -16.58 4.96 13.83
C LEU A 108 -16.89 6.45 14.03
N LYS A 109 -15.93 7.21 14.57
CA LYS A 109 -16.12 8.63 14.86
C LYS A 109 -16.16 9.48 13.59
N ARG A 110 -15.23 9.28 12.67
CA ARG A 110 -15.09 10.14 11.48
C ARG A 110 -16.17 9.88 10.44
N TYR A 111 -16.53 8.63 10.20
CA TYR A 111 -17.52 8.30 9.18
C TYR A 111 -18.95 8.30 9.70
N PHE A 112 -19.16 7.97 10.98
CA PHE A 112 -20.51 7.73 11.51
C PHE A 112 -20.88 8.59 12.72
N GLY A 113 -19.96 9.43 13.21
CA GLY A 113 -20.18 10.26 14.40
C GLY A 113 -20.35 9.47 15.69
N ILE A 114 -19.93 8.19 15.71
CA ILE A 114 -20.10 7.29 16.86
C ILE A 114 -18.87 7.40 17.76
N ASP A 115 -19.07 7.86 18.99
CA ASP A 115 -18.02 8.09 19.98
C ASP A 115 -17.95 7.00 21.07
N GLU A 116 -18.82 5.99 20.96
CA GLU A 116 -18.88 4.86 21.88
C GLU A 116 -17.73 3.87 21.67
N LEU A 117 -17.33 3.21 22.76
CA LEU A 117 -16.41 2.07 22.66
C LEU A 117 -17.17 0.84 22.16
N LEU A 118 -16.78 0.32 21.00
CA LEU A 118 -17.44 -0.84 20.40
C LEU A 118 -17.21 -2.09 21.26
N ASN A 119 -18.30 -2.78 21.60
CA ASN A 119 -18.30 -4.02 22.36
C ASN A 119 -19.54 -4.87 22.02
N GLU A 120 -19.64 -6.07 22.60
CA GLU A 120 -20.76 -6.98 22.33
C GLU A 120 -22.15 -6.43 22.72
N ASN A 121 -22.24 -5.50 23.67
CA ASN A 121 -23.53 -4.97 24.14
C ASN A 121 -24.12 -3.90 23.21
N ASN A 122 -23.29 -3.15 22.48
CA ASN A 122 -23.74 -2.12 21.54
C ASN A 122 -23.55 -2.51 20.06
N ALA A 123 -23.10 -3.74 19.78
CA ALA A 123 -22.83 -4.23 18.44
C ALA A 123 -24.04 -4.10 17.50
N LYS A 124 -25.21 -4.57 17.94
CA LYS A 124 -26.42 -4.56 17.11
C LYS A 124 -26.90 -3.13 16.82
N GLU A 125 -26.90 -2.26 17.82
CA GLU A 125 -27.30 -0.86 17.67
C GLU A 125 -26.36 -0.11 16.73
N ILE A 126 -25.04 -0.27 16.89
CA ILE A 126 -24.05 0.32 16.00
C ILE A 126 -24.19 -0.23 14.57
N PHE A 127 -24.41 -1.54 14.41
CA PHE A 127 -24.64 -2.14 13.09
C PHE A 127 -25.86 -1.54 12.39
N GLU A 128 -26.99 -1.44 13.07
CA GLU A 128 -28.23 -0.87 12.52
C GLU A 128 -28.06 0.62 12.18
N ASN A 129 -27.47 1.39 13.10
CA ASN A 129 -27.20 2.82 12.89
C ASN A 129 -26.27 3.06 11.69
N THR A 130 -25.11 2.40 11.66
CA THR A 130 -24.15 2.55 10.57
C THR A 130 -24.71 2.06 9.23
N SER A 131 -25.50 0.98 9.22
CA SER A 131 -26.17 0.50 8.00
C SER A 131 -27.17 1.52 7.45
N ALA A 132 -27.96 2.16 8.32
CA ALA A 132 -28.87 3.22 7.92
C ALA A 132 -28.14 4.46 7.38
N GLN A 133 -27.02 4.85 8.01
CA GLN A 133 -26.17 5.94 7.52
C GLN A 133 -25.54 5.61 6.16
N LEU A 134 -25.07 4.37 5.95
CA LEU A 134 -24.46 3.95 4.69
C LEU A 134 -25.40 4.08 3.47
N GLN A 135 -26.72 4.15 3.68
CA GLN A 135 -27.68 4.37 2.60
C GLN A 135 -27.78 5.84 2.14
N GLN A 136 -27.12 6.76 2.84
CA GLN A 136 -27.06 8.17 2.44
C GLN A 136 -26.07 8.37 1.28
N ALA A 137 -26.37 9.33 0.40
CA ALA A 137 -25.56 9.57 -0.80
C ALA A 137 -24.11 9.96 -0.49
N ASP A 138 -23.85 10.61 0.65
CA ASP A 138 -22.51 10.98 1.11
C ASP A 138 -21.70 9.78 1.66
N LYS A 139 -22.30 8.59 1.75
CA LYS A 139 -21.66 7.35 2.20
C LYS A 139 -21.47 6.29 1.10
N SER A 140 -21.73 6.64 -0.16
CA SER A 140 -21.27 5.86 -1.30
C SER A 140 -19.73 5.86 -1.38
N CYS A 141 -19.11 5.01 -2.19
CA CYS A 141 -17.66 5.00 -2.36
C CYS A 141 -17.07 6.38 -2.69
N GLN A 142 -17.67 7.11 -3.64
CA GLN A 142 -17.23 8.47 -3.98
C GLN A 142 -17.51 9.48 -2.86
N GLY A 143 -18.63 9.32 -2.14
CA GLY A 143 -18.96 10.13 -0.96
C GLY A 143 -17.96 9.94 0.17
N LEU A 144 -17.59 8.70 0.48
CA LEU A 144 -16.60 8.35 1.51
C LEU A 144 -15.22 8.95 1.21
N LEU A 145 -14.79 8.94 -0.06
CA LEU A 145 -13.54 9.59 -0.49
C LEU A 145 -13.63 11.12 -0.39
N SER A 146 -14.78 11.69 -0.73
CA SER A 146 -15.01 13.14 -0.62
C SER A 146 -15.00 13.60 0.85
N LEU A 147 -15.58 12.81 1.77
CA LEU A 147 -15.65 13.11 3.20
C LEU A 147 -14.27 13.25 3.85
N VAL A 148 -13.26 12.55 3.34
CA VAL A 148 -11.89 12.59 3.85
C VAL A 148 -10.98 13.52 3.05
N ASN A 149 -11.55 14.33 2.17
CA ASN A 149 -10.82 15.25 1.31
C ASN A 149 -9.72 14.54 0.49
N ALA A 150 -10.03 13.36 -0.05
CA ALA A 150 -9.13 12.66 -0.97
C ALA A 150 -9.05 13.42 -2.30
N GLU A 151 -7.87 13.93 -2.62
CA GLU A 151 -7.60 14.60 -3.89
C GLU A 151 -7.18 13.57 -4.96
N THR A 152 -6.37 12.59 -4.57
CA THR A 152 -5.91 11.53 -5.48
C THR A 152 -5.87 10.20 -4.74
N VAL A 153 -6.33 9.15 -5.40
CA VAL A 153 -6.14 7.76 -4.99
C VAL A 153 -5.49 7.00 -6.14
N CYS A 154 -4.56 6.09 -5.82
CA CYS A 154 -3.91 5.26 -6.83
C CYS A 154 -4.14 3.79 -6.49
N THR A 155 -5.00 3.13 -7.28
CA THR A 155 -5.25 1.70 -7.14
C THR A 155 -4.09 0.89 -7.72
N THR A 156 -4.13 -0.44 -7.58
CA THR A 156 -3.05 -1.34 -8.02
C THR A 156 -3.61 -2.46 -8.89
N GLU A 157 -3.17 -2.54 -10.15
CA GLU A 157 -3.78 -3.38 -11.18
C GLU A 157 -2.77 -4.35 -11.80
N ASP A 158 -3.28 -5.51 -12.20
CA ASP A 158 -2.52 -6.54 -12.89
C ASP A 158 -2.36 -6.15 -14.37
N PRO A 159 -1.23 -6.47 -15.03
CA PRO A 159 -1.04 -6.23 -16.46
C PRO A 159 -2.18 -6.77 -17.34
N THR A 160 -2.89 -7.80 -16.87
CA THR A 160 -4.02 -8.42 -17.58
C THR A 160 -5.36 -7.72 -17.42
N ASP A 161 -5.46 -6.66 -16.62
CA ASP A 161 -6.71 -5.94 -16.37
C ASP A 161 -7.06 -4.99 -17.54
N THR A 162 -8.37 -4.81 -17.79
CA THR A 162 -8.89 -4.02 -18.93
C THR A 162 -8.83 -2.51 -18.70
N LEU A 163 -8.73 -2.09 -17.44
CA LEU A 163 -8.75 -0.70 -16.97
C LEU A 163 -10.02 0.08 -17.39
N GLU A 164 -11.12 -0.63 -17.63
CA GLU A 164 -12.38 -0.03 -18.08
C GLU A 164 -12.94 0.98 -17.06
N TYR A 165 -12.81 0.69 -15.77
CA TYR A 165 -13.30 1.56 -14.70
C TYR A 165 -12.46 2.84 -14.57
N HIS A 166 -11.14 2.77 -14.76
CA HIS A 166 -10.29 3.97 -14.79
C HIS A 166 -10.61 4.88 -15.97
N LYS A 167 -10.86 4.29 -17.14
CA LYS A 167 -11.31 5.05 -18.33
C LYS A 167 -12.64 5.75 -18.05
N ALA A 168 -13.62 5.03 -17.50
CA ALA A 168 -14.91 5.61 -17.13
C ALA A 168 -14.78 6.73 -16.08
N LEU A 169 -13.89 6.57 -15.10
CA LEU A 169 -13.64 7.58 -14.06
C LEU A 169 -12.97 8.84 -14.63
N ASN A 170 -12.00 8.68 -15.54
CA ASN A 170 -11.34 9.80 -16.23
C ASN A 170 -12.31 10.63 -17.09
N GLU A 171 -13.42 10.02 -17.53
CA GLU A 171 -14.47 10.67 -18.32
C GLU A 171 -15.64 11.18 -17.45
N SER A 172 -15.61 10.95 -16.14
CA SER A 172 -16.67 11.33 -15.19
C SER A 172 -16.44 12.70 -14.55
N ASP A 173 -17.49 13.24 -13.92
CA ASP A 173 -17.42 14.48 -13.12
C ASP A 173 -16.94 14.24 -11.67
N PHE A 174 -16.35 13.08 -11.37
CA PHE A 174 -15.88 12.79 -10.02
C PHE A 174 -14.60 13.58 -9.70
N ASN A 175 -14.63 14.36 -8.61
CA ASN A 175 -13.54 15.30 -8.28
C ASN A 175 -12.23 14.62 -7.86
N THR A 176 -12.28 13.48 -7.16
CA THR A 176 -11.07 12.78 -6.74
C THR A 176 -10.46 12.08 -7.95
N LYS A 177 -9.18 12.37 -8.23
CA LYS A 177 -8.43 11.71 -9.31
C LYS A 177 -8.17 10.25 -8.94
N VAL A 178 -8.55 9.32 -9.81
CA VAL A 178 -8.34 7.88 -9.63
C VAL A 178 -7.27 7.40 -10.62
N SER A 179 -6.04 7.32 -10.15
CA SER A 179 -4.91 6.76 -10.90
C SER A 179 -4.79 5.24 -10.64
N THR A 180 -3.84 4.61 -11.33
CA THR A 180 -3.48 3.20 -11.20
C THR A 180 -1.96 3.03 -11.10
N ALA A 181 -1.53 1.93 -10.47
CA ALA A 181 -0.18 1.41 -10.53
C ALA A 181 -0.15 0.05 -11.25
N PHE A 182 0.82 -0.12 -12.14
CA PHE A 182 1.07 -1.38 -12.84
C PHE A 182 1.83 -2.38 -11.95
N ARG A 183 1.23 -3.55 -11.65
CA ARG A 183 1.84 -4.55 -10.77
C ARG A 183 2.03 -5.93 -11.43
N PRO A 184 3.20 -6.21 -12.03
CA PRO A 184 3.45 -7.41 -12.82
C PRO A 184 3.98 -8.61 -12.02
N ASP A 185 3.69 -8.73 -10.72
CA ASP A 185 4.23 -9.78 -9.84
C ASP A 185 4.11 -11.19 -10.45
N LYS A 186 2.95 -11.53 -11.03
CA LYS A 186 2.69 -12.86 -11.63
C LYS A 186 3.49 -13.12 -12.91
N ALA A 187 3.94 -12.08 -13.62
CA ALA A 187 4.85 -12.21 -14.74
C ALA A 187 6.30 -12.44 -14.29
N ILE A 188 6.65 -11.99 -13.08
CA ILE A 188 8.00 -12.07 -12.53
C ILE A 188 8.23 -13.40 -11.80
N LEU A 189 7.27 -13.84 -11.00
CA LEU A 189 7.37 -15.04 -10.16
C LEU A 189 7.19 -16.33 -10.98
N ILE A 190 8.17 -16.63 -11.82
CA ILE A 190 8.19 -17.78 -12.75
C ILE A 190 8.05 -19.14 -12.04
N GLU A 191 8.41 -19.23 -10.77
CA GLU A 191 8.29 -20.44 -9.97
C GLU A 191 6.84 -20.82 -9.67
N ASN A 192 5.90 -19.87 -9.70
CA ASN A 192 4.52 -20.10 -9.31
C ASN A 192 3.87 -21.20 -10.16
N GLU A 193 3.04 -22.04 -9.51
CA GLU A 193 2.36 -23.16 -10.16
C GLU A 193 1.42 -22.69 -11.28
N ASP A 194 0.76 -21.55 -11.09
CA ASP A 194 -0.20 -20.96 -12.03
C ASP A 194 0.43 -20.05 -13.10
N TYR A 195 1.76 -19.94 -13.15
CA TYR A 195 2.47 -19.04 -14.08
C TYR A 195 2.07 -19.27 -15.54
N ASN A 196 1.96 -20.52 -16.00
CA ASN A 196 1.57 -20.80 -17.38
C ASN A 196 0.12 -20.40 -17.68
N SER A 197 -0.77 -20.50 -16.69
CA SER A 197 -2.15 -20.00 -16.79
C SER A 197 -2.15 -18.48 -16.93
N TYR A 198 -1.33 -17.79 -16.12
CA TYR A 198 -1.16 -16.35 -16.21
C TYR A 198 -0.64 -15.88 -17.57
N ILE A 199 0.41 -16.52 -18.10
CA ILE A 199 0.96 -16.20 -19.43
C ILE A 199 -0.09 -16.40 -20.53
N ASN A 200 -0.92 -17.44 -20.44
CA ASN A 200 -2.02 -17.65 -21.39
C ASN A 200 -3.08 -16.55 -21.28
N LYS A 201 -3.42 -16.10 -20.07
CA LYS A 201 -4.32 -14.95 -19.86
C LYS A 201 -3.74 -13.68 -20.49
N LEU A 202 -2.46 -13.39 -20.22
CA LEU A 202 -1.77 -12.24 -20.80
C LEU A 202 -1.75 -12.29 -22.32
N SER A 203 -1.45 -13.46 -22.91
CA SER A 203 -1.51 -13.71 -24.35
C SER A 203 -2.88 -13.38 -24.94
N GLY A 204 -3.96 -13.79 -24.27
CA GLY A 204 -5.32 -13.43 -24.67
C GLY A 204 -5.62 -11.93 -24.61
N VAL A 205 -5.04 -11.21 -23.65
CA VAL A 205 -5.19 -9.75 -23.50
C VAL A 205 -4.43 -8.98 -24.58
N VAL A 206 -3.22 -9.41 -24.95
CA VAL A 206 -2.40 -8.72 -25.98
C VAL A 206 -2.71 -9.20 -27.40
N GLY A 207 -3.40 -10.32 -27.56
CA GLY A 207 -3.86 -10.83 -28.86
C GLY A 207 -2.79 -11.58 -29.68
N PHE A 208 -1.68 -11.99 -29.07
CA PHE A 208 -0.63 -12.79 -29.70
C PHE A 208 -0.04 -13.82 -28.75
N GLU A 209 0.56 -14.88 -29.30
CA GLU A 209 1.16 -15.97 -28.52
C GLU A 209 2.44 -15.55 -27.82
N ILE A 210 2.62 -16.02 -26.57
CA ILE A 210 3.81 -15.75 -25.77
C ILE A 210 4.60 -17.07 -25.60
N ASN A 211 5.43 -17.36 -26.61
CA ASN A 211 6.21 -18.60 -26.69
C ASN A 211 7.71 -18.40 -26.43
N SER A 212 8.19 -17.16 -26.41
CA SER A 212 9.58 -16.81 -26.12
C SER A 212 9.66 -15.69 -25.08
N PHE A 213 10.84 -15.51 -24.48
CA PHE A 213 11.07 -14.38 -23.56
C PHE A 213 10.92 -13.03 -24.27
N GLN A 214 11.28 -12.94 -25.55
CA GLN A 214 11.04 -11.73 -26.33
C GLN A 214 9.53 -11.42 -26.44
N ASN A 215 8.68 -12.42 -26.72
CA ASN A 215 7.24 -12.20 -26.76
C ASN A 215 6.68 -11.76 -25.40
N LEU A 216 7.25 -12.24 -24.28
CA LEU A 216 6.85 -11.78 -22.96
C LEU A 216 7.19 -10.30 -22.76
N LYS A 217 8.40 -9.88 -23.16
CA LYS A 217 8.79 -8.47 -23.14
C LYS A 217 7.86 -7.62 -24.00
N ASP A 218 7.57 -8.07 -25.23
CA ASP A 218 6.67 -7.37 -26.15
C ASP A 218 5.25 -7.25 -25.55
N ALA A 219 4.76 -8.30 -24.90
CA ALA A 219 3.45 -8.30 -24.24
C ALA A 219 3.40 -7.30 -23.08
N LEU A 220 4.42 -7.32 -22.20
CA LEU A 220 4.49 -6.39 -21.07
C LEU A 220 4.70 -4.94 -21.53
N TYR A 221 5.51 -4.70 -22.56
CA TYR A 221 5.66 -3.39 -23.18
C TYR A 221 4.31 -2.87 -23.69
N ASN A 222 3.56 -3.69 -24.43
CA ASN A 222 2.22 -3.34 -24.89
C ASN A 222 1.27 -2.99 -23.73
N ARG A 223 1.33 -3.75 -22.62
CA ARG A 223 0.51 -3.44 -21.45
C ARG A 223 0.95 -2.14 -20.77
N ILE A 224 2.26 -1.88 -20.67
CA ILE A 224 2.78 -0.60 -20.17
C ILE A 224 2.27 0.57 -21.03
N GLU A 225 2.26 0.44 -22.36
CA GLU A 225 1.67 1.45 -23.26
C GLU A 225 0.19 1.69 -22.97
N VAL A 226 -0.60 0.64 -22.77
CA VAL A 226 -2.03 0.74 -22.45
C VAL A 226 -2.26 1.45 -21.11
N PHE A 227 -1.48 1.11 -20.09
CA PHE A 227 -1.53 1.78 -18.79
C PHE A 227 -1.10 3.26 -18.91
N ASN A 228 -0.02 3.54 -19.64
CA ASN A 228 0.47 4.90 -19.84
C ASN A 228 -0.56 5.76 -20.60
N ALA A 229 -1.28 5.18 -21.57
CA ALA A 229 -2.31 5.86 -22.35
C ALA A 229 -3.51 6.35 -21.51
N ILE A 230 -3.77 5.73 -20.36
CA ILE A 230 -4.81 6.18 -19.42
C ILE A 230 -4.26 7.07 -18.29
N GLY A 231 -2.98 7.46 -18.37
CA GLY A 231 -2.33 8.34 -17.40
C GLY A 231 -1.58 7.63 -16.27
N CYS A 232 -1.42 6.30 -16.31
CA CYS A 232 -0.57 5.59 -15.35
C CYS A 232 0.88 6.11 -15.43
N LYS A 233 1.49 6.37 -14.27
CA LYS A 233 2.88 6.80 -14.12
C LYS A 233 3.62 6.05 -13.02
N ILE A 234 3.03 4.98 -12.49
CA ILE A 234 3.52 4.29 -11.30
C ILE A 234 3.48 2.78 -11.56
N CYS A 235 4.51 2.08 -11.12
CA CYS A 235 4.47 0.62 -11.00
C CYS A 235 4.77 0.19 -9.56
N ASP A 236 4.32 -1.01 -9.22
CA ASP A 236 4.55 -1.63 -7.92
C ASP A 236 5.01 -3.09 -8.09
N HIS A 237 5.82 -3.56 -7.14
CA HIS A 237 6.34 -4.92 -7.11
C HIS A 237 6.32 -5.46 -5.68
N GLY A 238 5.55 -6.51 -5.45
CA GLY A 238 5.53 -7.23 -4.18
C GLY A 238 6.43 -8.46 -4.20
N LEU A 239 7.62 -8.34 -3.63
CA LEU A 239 8.66 -9.40 -3.70
C LEU A 239 9.20 -9.75 -2.31
N ASN A 240 9.80 -10.93 -2.16
CA ASN A 240 10.49 -11.29 -0.92
C ASN A 240 11.77 -10.47 -0.76
N ASN A 241 12.51 -10.35 -1.87
CA ASN A 241 13.73 -9.57 -2.04
C ASN A 241 13.90 -9.31 -3.54
N ILE A 242 14.76 -8.35 -3.89
CA ILE A 242 15.19 -8.19 -5.28
C ILE A 242 16.12 -9.34 -5.67
N SER A 243 15.87 -9.93 -6.84
CA SER A 243 16.74 -10.90 -7.48
C SER A 243 17.86 -10.19 -8.23
N TYR A 244 19.09 -10.70 -8.12
CA TYR A 244 20.20 -10.27 -8.95
C TYR A 244 21.16 -11.42 -9.20
N GLU A 245 21.10 -11.98 -10.40
CA GLU A 245 21.99 -13.03 -10.91
C GLU A 245 22.38 -12.69 -12.36
N GLU A 246 23.64 -12.92 -12.72
CA GLU A 246 24.12 -12.66 -14.08
C GLU A 246 23.53 -13.69 -15.06
N PHE A 247 23.24 -13.25 -16.29
CA PHE A 247 22.59 -14.08 -17.30
C PHE A 247 23.02 -13.70 -18.71
N THR A 248 22.82 -14.62 -19.64
CA THR A 248 22.86 -14.40 -21.09
C THR A 248 21.47 -14.55 -21.69
N ASP A 249 21.22 -13.90 -22.83
CA ASP A 249 19.91 -13.99 -23.52
C ASP A 249 19.52 -15.44 -23.86
N ASN A 250 20.50 -16.28 -24.19
CA ASN A 250 20.26 -17.69 -24.51
C ASN A 250 19.81 -18.50 -23.29
N GLU A 251 20.37 -18.23 -22.10
CA GLU A 251 19.94 -18.86 -20.86
C GLU A 251 18.50 -18.49 -20.53
N ILE A 252 18.14 -17.19 -20.62
CA ILE A 252 16.79 -16.74 -20.29
C ILE A 252 15.74 -17.31 -21.26
N ASN A 253 16.05 -17.39 -22.55
CA ASN A 253 15.17 -18.05 -23.52
C ASN A 253 14.95 -19.53 -23.16
N THR A 254 16.03 -20.26 -22.84
CA THR A 254 15.94 -21.67 -22.43
C THR A 254 15.13 -21.84 -21.15
N ILE A 255 15.30 -20.95 -20.17
CA ILE A 255 14.57 -20.98 -18.89
C ILE A 255 13.08 -20.76 -19.13
N PHE A 256 12.72 -19.76 -19.93
CA PHE A 256 11.33 -19.47 -20.26
C PHE A 256 10.68 -20.63 -21.02
N GLU A 257 11.35 -21.18 -22.04
CA GLU A 257 10.87 -22.37 -22.77
C GLU A 257 10.68 -23.57 -21.85
N SER A 258 11.63 -23.80 -20.93
CA SER A 258 11.53 -24.87 -19.93
C SER A 258 10.27 -24.71 -19.08
N LYS A 259 10.01 -23.50 -18.56
CA LYS A 259 8.79 -23.22 -17.79
C LYS A 259 7.53 -23.40 -18.61
N ARG A 260 7.48 -22.89 -19.85
CA ARG A 260 6.34 -23.06 -20.76
C ARG A 260 6.01 -24.53 -21.04
N ASN A 261 7.03 -25.39 -21.05
CA ASN A 261 6.92 -26.85 -21.18
C ASN A 261 6.75 -27.60 -19.84
N ASN A 262 6.42 -26.88 -18.75
CA ASN A 262 6.25 -27.40 -17.40
C ASN A 262 7.46 -28.19 -16.86
N GLN A 263 8.66 -27.89 -17.36
CA GLN A 263 9.89 -28.44 -16.81
C GLN A 263 10.25 -27.70 -15.51
N PRO A 264 10.79 -28.41 -14.50
CA PRO A 264 11.22 -27.78 -13.26
C PRO A 264 12.40 -26.84 -13.51
N LEU A 265 12.39 -25.69 -12.83
CA LEU A 265 13.51 -24.76 -12.80
C LEU A 265 14.26 -24.91 -11.47
N ASN A 266 15.59 -24.80 -11.52
CA ASN A 266 16.38 -24.67 -10.31
C ASN A 266 16.40 -23.22 -9.80
N HIS A 267 16.92 -23.02 -8.58
CA HIS A 267 16.94 -21.71 -7.93
C HIS A 267 17.69 -20.65 -8.75
N THR A 268 18.89 -20.96 -9.27
CA THR A 268 19.67 -20.02 -10.10
C THR A 268 18.90 -19.59 -11.35
N GLN A 269 18.24 -20.53 -12.04
CA GLN A 269 17.43 -20.22 -13.22
C GLN A 269 16.25 -19.29 -12.89
N ILE A 270 15.58 -19.50 -11.75
CA ILE A 270 14.50 -18.62 -11.28
C ILE A 270 15.03 -17.21 -11.04
N GLU A 271 16.15 -17.07 -10.33
CA GLU A 271 16.73 -15.76 -10.02
C GLU A 271 17.27 -15.04 -11.28
N GLN A 272 17.86 -15.77 -12.23
CA GLN A 272 18.27 -15.21 -13.53
C GLN A 272 17.08 -14.65 -14.30
N PHE A 273 15.98 -15.41 -14.40
CA PHE A 273 14.76 -14.96 -15.07
C PHE A 273 14.18 -13.71 -14.42
N LYS A 274 14.03 -13.72 -13.09
CA LYS A 274 13.54 -12.57 -12.32
C LYS A 274 14.40 -11.34 -12.55
N THR A 275 15.73 -11.50 -12.50
CA THR A 275 16.68 -10.40 -12.73
C THR A 275 16.52 -9.82 -14.13
N ALA A 276 16.47 -10.67 -15.16
CA ALA A 276 16.31 -10.25 -16.55
C ALA A 276 15.01 -9.47 -16.77
N LEU A 277 13.90 -9.97 -16.21
CA LEU A 277 12.60 -9.32 -16.38
C LEU A 277 12.50 -8.01 -15.59
N LEU A 278 12.99 -7.97 -14.35
CA LEU A 278 13.01 -6.74 -13.54
C LEU A 278 13.86 -5.64 -14.18
N LEU A 279 15.00 -5.99 -14.78
CA LEU A 279 15.83 -5.02 -15.51
C LEU A 279 15.10 -4.51 -16.75
N PHE A 280 14.51 -5.39 -17.56
CA PHE A 280 13.69 -4.97 -18.70
C PHE A 280 12.57 -4.01 -18.29
N LEU A 281 11.84 -4.34 -17.21
CA LEU A 281 10.77 -3.51 -16.68
C LEU A 281 11.30 -2.16 -16.21
N GLY A 282 12.35 -2.12 -15.38
CA GLY A 282 12.97 -0.88 -14.90
C GLY A 282 13.44 0.04 -16.03
N GLU A 283 14.10 -0.51 -17.04
CA GLU A 283 14.50 0.24 -18.23
C GLU A 283 13.31 0.74 -19.06
N THR A 284 12.21 -0.02 -19.10
CA THR A 284 10.98 0.38 -19.79
C THR A 284 10.27 1.49 -19.01
N TYR A 285 10.16 1.38 -17.69
CA TYR A 285 9.61 2.43 -16.82
C TYR A 285 10.35 3.75 -17.02
N HIS A 286 11.68 3.70 -17.17
CA HIS A 286 12.49 4.87 -17.51
C HIS A 286 12.09 5.50 -18.84
N GLN A 287 11.84 4.72 -19.89
CA GLN A 287 11.38 5.24 -21.18
C GLN A 287 10.06 6.02 -21.08
N PHE A 288 9.16 5.61 -20.17
CA PHE A 288 7.86 6.26 -19.96
C PHE A 288 7.87 7.32 -18.84
N GLY A 289 9.01 7.52 -18.16
CA GLY A 289 9.13 8.43 -17.01
C GLY A 289 8.33 7.98 -15.80
N TRP A 290 8.16 6.67 -15.60
CA TRP A 290 7.39 6.10 -14.50
C TRP A 290 8.18 6.03 -13.19
N ILE A 291 7.45 6.09 -12.09
CA ILE A 291 7.93 5.90 -10.72
C ILE A 291 7.79 4.42 -10.37
N GLN A 292 8.83 3.84 -9.77
CA GLN A 292 8.84 2.43 -9.38
C GLN A 292 8.78 2.22 -7.88
N GLN A 293 7.94 1.29 -7.44
CA GLN A 293 7.78 0.89 -6.04
C GLN A 293 8.23 -0.57 -5.85
N TYR A 294 8.89 -0.83 -4.73
CA TYR A 294 9.31 -2.17 -4.32
C TYR A 294 8.92 -2.45 -2.87
N HIS A 295 7.91 -3.29 -2.68
CA HIS A 295 7.46 -3.77 -1.38
C HIS A 295 8.15 -5.11 -1.05
N LEU A 296 9.14 -5.07 -0.16
CA LEU A 296 10.07 -6.17 0.08
C LEU A 296 9.91 -6.81 1.47
N GLY A 297 9.92 -8.15 1.52
CA GLY A 297 10.09 -8.90 2.77
C GLY A 297 8.85 -9.64 3.29
N ALA A 298 7.79 -9.79 2.50
CA ALA A 298 6.62 -10.58 2.89
C ALA A 298 6.89 -12.08 2.85
N LEU A 299 6.62 -12.80 3.95
CA LEU A 299 6.57 -14.25 3.97
C LEU A 299 5.11 -14.69 3.83
N ARG A 300 4.74 -15.16 2.65
CA ARG A 300 3.33 -15.37 2.26
C ARG A 300 2.87 -16.83 2.38
N ASN A 301 1.57 -17.02 2.54
CA ASN A 301 0.89 -18.32 2.48
C ASN A 301 1.40 -19.37 3.49
N ASN A 302 1.84 -18.92 4.68
CA ASN A 302 2.44 -19.78 5.72
C ASN A 302 1.53 -20.94 6.17
N ASN A 303 0.21 -20.75 6.11
CA ASN A 303 -0.76 -21.75 6.52
C ASN A 303 -1.28 -22.55 5.32
N ALA A 304 -0.58 -23.64 4.97
CA ALA A 304 -0.92 -24.49 3.83
C ALA A 304 -2.37 -25.03 3.87
N ARG A 305 -2.92 -25.31 5.07
CA ARG A 305 -4.31 -25.76 5.20
C ARG A 305 -5.28 -24.67 4.79
N MET A 306 -5.08 -23.45 5.29
CA MET A 306 -5.97 -22.32 4.99
C MET A 306 -5.79 -21.78 3.59
N HIS A 307 -4.57 -21.85 3.03
CA HIS A 307 -4.33 -21.53 1.62
C HIS A 307 -5.16 -22.42 0.69
N ARG A 308 -5.26 -23.73 0.96
CA ARG A 308 -6.13 -24.63 0.19
C ARG A 308 -7.63 -24.31 0.30
N VAL A 309 -8.07 -23.68 1.40
CA VAL A 309 -9.49 -23.42 1.68
C VAL A 309 -9.92 -22.04 1.20
N LEU A 310 -9.08 -21.02 1.44
CA LEU A 310 -9.42 -19.61 1.24
C LEU A 310 -8.58 -18.95 0.14
N GLY A 311 -7.48 -19.56 -0.30
CA GLY A 311 -6.53 -18.94 -1.21
C GLY A 311 -5.62 -17.90 -0.54
N PRO A 312 -4.87 -17.14 -1.36
CA PRO A 312 -3.95 -16.08 -0.91
C PRO A 312 -4.68 -14.86 -0.34
N ASP A 313 -3.93 -13.91 0.23
CA ASP A 313 -4.42 -12.63 0.77
C ASP A 313 -5.51 -12.74 1.86
N THR A 314 -5.55 -13.87 2.57
CA THR A 314 -6.58 -14.15 3.58
C THR A 314 -6.07 -14.05 5.02
N GLY A 315 -5.00 -13.29 5.24
CA GLY A 315 -4.49 -12.94 6.57
C GLY A 315 -3.51 -13.94 7.20
N TRP A 316 -2.88 -14.81 6.40
CA TRP A 316 -1.92 -15.84 6.84
C TRP A 316 -0.46 -15.52 6.47
N ASP A 317 -0.19 -14.29 6.07
CA ASP A 317 1.14 -13.78 5.72
C ASP A 317 1.83 -13.16 6.94
N SER A 318 3.15 -13.05 6.94
CA SER A 318 3.92 -12.46 8.03
C SER A 318 5.19 -11.77 7.54
N ILE A 319 5.92 -11.16 8.48
CA ILE A 319 7.25 -10.60 8.24
C ILE A 319 8.23 -11.75 7.93
N GLY A 320 9.00 -11.62 6.84
CA GLY A 320 10.13 -12.48 6.50
C GLY A 320 11.48 -11.84 6.85
N ASP A 321 12.55 -12.64 6.83
CA ASP A 321 13.92 -12.26 7.20
C ASP A 321 14.91 -12.42 6.02
N PHE A 322 14.42 -12.17 4.81
CA PHE A 322 15.22 -12.27 3.58
C PHE A 322 16.34 -11.21 3.56
N LYS A 323 17.53 -11.59 3.07
CA LYS A 323 18.64 -10.64 2.90
C LYS A 323 18.33 -9.64 1.79
N GLN A 324 18.29 -8.36 2.11
CA GLN A 324 17.90 -7.31 1.16
C GLN A 324 19.08 -6.59 0.48
N ALA A 325 20.09 -6.20 1.26
CA ALA A 325 21.04 -5.15 0.87
C ALA A 325 21.81 -5.40 -0.44
N ALA A 326 22.46 -6.56 -0.57
CA ALA A 326 23.41 -6.78 -1.66
C ALA A 326 22.76 -6.82 -3.04
N ASN A 327 21.64 -7.54 -3.19
CA ASN A 327 20.97 -7.66 -4.48
C ASN A 327 20.22 -6.38 -4.84
N LEU A 328 19.61 -5.71 -3.85
CA LEU A 328 18.99 -4.41 -4.06
C LEU A 328 20.03 -3.38 -4.57
N SER A 329 21.20 -3.32 -3.94
CA SER A 329 22.30 -2.44 -4.38
C SER A 329 22.73 -2.74 -5.82
N LYS A 330 22.97 -4.00 -6.17
CA LYS A 330 23.38 -4.39 -7.52
C LYS A 330 22.32 -4.04 -8.57
N PHE A 331 21.05 -4.30 -8.27
CA PHE A 331 19.93 -4.01 -9.17
C PHE A 331 19.80 -2.50 -9.42
N LEU A 332 19.77 -1.69 -8.36
CA LEU A 332 19.70 -0.23 -8.50
C LEU A 332 20.93 0.31 -9.24
N ASN A 333 22.13 -0.18 -8.91
CA ASN A 333 23.38 0.21 -9.59
C ASN A 333 23.39 -0.19 -11.08
N ARG A 334 22.77 -1.31 -11.45
CA ARG A 334 22.68 -1.72 -12.86
C ARG A 334 21.82 -0.77 -13.68
N LEU A 335 20.70 -0.29 -13.13
CA LEU A 335 19.86 0.71 -13.77
C LEU A 335 20.55 2.08 -13.78
N ASP A 336 21.13 2.49 -12.65
CA ASP A 336 21.77 3.79 -12.49
C ASP A 336 23.03 3.94 -13.35
N GLY A 337 23.89 2.91 -13.39
CA GLY A 337 25.08 2.89 -14.23
C GLY A 337 24.83 2.89 -15.74
N ASN A 338 23.56 2.75 -16.16
CA ASN A 338 23.11 2.91 -17.54
C ASN A 338 22.31 4.20 -17.75
N ASP A 339 22.26 5.11 -16.75
CA ASP A 339 21.42 6.31 -16.72
C ASP A 339 19.92 6.00 -16.92
N LYS A 340 19.44 4.88 -16.36
CA LYS A 340 18.06 4.40 -16.49
C LYS A 340 17.33 4.19 -15.16
N LEU A 341 17.93 4.57 -14.02
CA LEU A 341 17.22 4.52 -12.74
C LEU A 341 16.21 5.67 -12.66
N THR A 342 14.93 5.35 -12.42
CA THR A 342 13.86 6.35 -12.26
C THR A 342 13.64 6.73 -10.79
N LYS A 343 12.71 7.66 -10.56
CA LYS A 343 12.10 7.89 -9.25
C LYS A 343 11.70 6.54 -8.63
N THR A 344 12.25 6.19 -7.47
CA THR A 344 12.13 4.85 -6.87
C THR A 344 11.72 4.94 -5.41
N ILE A 345 10.77 4.12 -4.97
CA ILE A 345 10.37 4.01 -3.57
C ILE A 345 10.59 2.57 -3.11
N ILE A 346 11.35 2.38 -2.04
CA ILE A 346 11.59 1.07 -1.44
C ILE A 346 10.92 0.97 -0.07
N TYR A 347 10.23 -0.14 0.18
CA TYR A 347 9.56 -0.45 1.44
C TYR A 347 10.08 -1.78 1.97
N ASN A 348 10.30 -1.86 3.28
CA ASN A 348 10.61 -3.11 3.96
C ASN A 348 9.43 -3.53 4.85
N LEU A 349 9.24 -4.84 5.01
CA LEU A 349 8.29 -5.40 5.97
C LEU A 349 8.96 -5.77 7.31
N ASN A 350 10.28 -5.87 7.33
CA ASN A 350 11.05 -6.25 8.51
C ASN A 350 11.76 -5.02 9.09
N PRO A 351 11.39 -4.55 10.29
CA PRO A 351 11.93 -3.31 10.84
C PRO A 351 13.44 -3.39 11.14
N ALA A 352 14.03 -4.60 11.14
CA ALA A 352 15.49 -4.76 11.20
C ALA A 352 16.21 -4.25 9.93
N ASP A 353 15.48 -4.06 8.83
CA ASP A 353 15.99 -3.53 7.57
C ASP A 353 15.79 -2.01 7.43
N ASN A 354 15.24 -1.32 8.45
CA ASN A 354 14.99 0.13 8.38
C ASN A 354 16.25 0.93 8.03
N GLU A 355 17.34 0.74 8.78
CA GLU A 355 18.60 1.44 8.54
C GLU A 355 19.27 0.99 7.24
N ILE A 356 19.07 -0.27 6.83
CA ILE A 356 19.54 -0.77 5.53
C ILE A 356 18.85 0.01 4.40
N PHE A 357 17.53 0.18 4.46
CA PHE A 357 16.77 0.87 3.43
C PHE A 357 17.03 2.38 3.46
N ALA A 358 17.05 2.99 4.65
CA ALA A 358 17.33 4.41 4.83
C ALA A 358 18.73 4.81 4.33
N THR A 359 19.73 3.94 4.47
CA THR A 359 21.08 4.18 3.90
C THR A 359 21.16 3.79 2.42
N MET A 360 20.41 2.79 1.95
CA MET A 360 20.42 2.36 0.55
C MET A 360 20.00 3.49 -0.40
N ILE A 361 18.95 4.24 -0.05
CA ILE A 361 18.44 5.33 -0.90
C ILE A 361 19.47 6.44 -1.12
N GLY A 362 20.38 6.66 -0.16
CA GLY A 362 21.41 7.68 -0.24
C GLY A 362 22.43 7.44 -1.35
N ASN A 363 22.59 6.20 -1.79
CA ASN A 363 23.56 5.83 -2.83
C ASN A 363 23.14 6.29 -4.24
N PHE A 364 21.86 6.60 -4.46
CA PHE A 364 21.27 6.73 -5.81
C PHE A 364 20.45 8.02 -6.02
N ASN A 365 20.66 9.03 -5.17
CA ASN A 365 20.15 10.38 -5.41
C ASN A 365 21.19 11.17 -6.24
N ASP A 366 20.77 11.71 -7.38
CA ASP A 366 21.66 12.28 -8.41
C ASP A 366 21.51 13.79 -8.63
N GLY A 367 20.59 14.44 -7.91
CA GLY A 367 20.31 15.87 -8.03
C GLY A 367 19.35 16.26 -9.16
N SER A 368 18.81 15.31 -9.92
CA SER A 368 17.82 15.57 -10.97
C SER A 368 16.42 15.89 -10.40
N VAL A 369 16.06 15.27 -9.28
CA VAL A 369 14.79 15.45 -8.56
C VAL A 369 15.05 15.40 -7.06
N LYS A 370 14.29 16.18 -6.28
CA LYS A 370 14.31 16.16 -4.81
C LYS A 370 13.95 14.76 -4.30
N GLY A 371 14.92 14.07 -3.69
CA GLY A 371 14.73 12.73 -3.13
C GLY A 371 14.29 11.71 -4.18
N LYS A 372 15.02 11.61 -5.31
CA LYS A 372 14.77 10.65 -6.40
C LYS A 372 14.54 9.22 -5.90
N VAL A 373 15.29 8.77 -4.89
CA VAL A 373 15.05 7.47 -4.25
C VAL A 373 14.56 7.70 -2.82
N GLN A 374 13.39 7.14 -2.51
CA GLN A 374 12.65 7.33 -1.27
C GLN A 374 12.62 6.04 -0.45
N PHE A 375 12.79 6.17 0.86
CA PHE A 375 12.44 5.11 1.80
C PHE A 375 10.99 5.35 2.22
N GLY A 376 10.11 4.47 1.73
CA GLY A 376 8.67 4.64 1.88
C GLY A 376 8.19 4.56 3.32
N SER A 377 6.91 4.93 3.54
CA SER A 377 6.27 4.86 4.85
C SER A 377 6.32 3.44 5.45
N SER A 378 6.17 3.34 6.76
CA SER A 378 6.13 2.06 7.47
C SER A 378 5.02 1.17 6.89
N TRP A 379 5.39 0.01 6.35
CA TRP A 379 4.49 -0.82 5.54
C TRP A 379 3.78 -1.91 6.35
N TRP A 380 2.48 -2.09 6.08
CA TRP A 380 1.65 -3.21 6.54
C TRP A 380 1.68 -3.45 8.06
N PHE A 381 2.44 -4.43 8.56
CA PHE A 381 2.50 -4.71 10.02
C PHE A 381 3.18 -3.57 10.79
N LEU A 382 3.95 -2.75 10.08
CA LEU A 382 4.67 -1.60 10.62
C LEU A 382 3.85 -0.31 10.54
N ASP A 383 2.75 -0.27 9.78
CA ASP A 383 1.82 0.87 9.75
C ASP A 383 1.02 0.95 11.07
N GLN A 384 1.69 1.39 12.12
CA GLN A 384 1.17 1.64 13.45
C GLN A 384 2.19 2.50 14.20
N LYS A 385 1.80 3.11 15.33
CA LYS A 385 2.58 4.19 15.98
C LYS A 385 4.05 3.86 16.19
N ASP A 386 4.40 2.67 16.68
CA ASP A 386 5.79 2.27 16.93
C ASP A 386 6.58 2.08 15.62
N GLY A 387 5.97 1.46 14.60
CA GLY A 387 6.62 1.24 13.31
C GLY A 387 6.78 2.53 12.51
N ILE A 388 5.78 3.42 12.54
CA ILE A 388 5.84 4.77 11.97
C ILE A 388 7.01 5.54 12.60
N ILE A 389 7.08 5.61 13.93
CA ILE A 389 8.17 6.35 14.63
C ILE A 389 9.54 5.77 14.28
N LYS A 390 9.69 4.44 14.26
CA LYS A 390 10.96 3.79 13.90
C LYS A 390 11.38 4.08 12.46
N GLN A 391 10.44 4.04 11.52
CA GLN A 391 10.71 4.37 10.11
C GLN A 391 11.10 5.84 9.97
N LEU A 392 10.34 6.76 10.58
CA LEU A 392 10.63 8.20 10.56
C LEU A 392 12.00 8.50 11.16
N ASN A 393 12.37 7.89 12.29
CA ASN A 393 13.67 8.10 12.92
C ASN A 393 14.83 7.58 12.07
N ALA A 394 14.69 6.41 11.44
CA ALA A 394 15.71 5.90 10.51
C ALA A 394 15.86 6.84 9.30
N LEU A 395 14.76 7.29 8.70
CA LEU A 395 14.79 8.24 7.58
C LEU A 395 15.38 9.59 7.99
N SER A 396 15.03 10.12 9.16
CA SER A 396 15.57 11.39 9.69
C SER A 396 17.08 11.32 9.92
N ASN A 397 17.58 10.20 10.45
CA ASN A 397 19.00 10.07 10.79
C ASN A 397 19.91 9.81 9.59
N MET A 398 19.43 9.07 8.58
CA MET A 398 20.27 8.65 7.43
C MET A 398 19.87 9.30 6.10
N GLY A 399 18.75 10.02 6.06
CA GLY A 399 18.25 10.73 4.89
C GLY A 399 17.81 12.16 5.20
N LEU A 400 16.80 12.65 4.49
CA LEU A 400 16.23 13.97 4.69
C LEU A 400 14.71 13.86 4.86
N ILE A 401 14.24 13.92 6.11
CA ILE A 401 12.81 13.80 6.41
C ILE A 401 11.95 14.87 5.75
N SER A 402 12.51 16.06 5.48
CA SER A 402 11.83 17.14 4.74
C SER A 402 11.56 16.83 3.26
N CYS A 403 12.18 15.76 2.72
CA CYS A 403 11.94 15.24 1.37
C CYS A 403 11.00 14.03 1.37
N PHE A 404 10.54 13.56 2.53
CA PHE A 404 9.71 12.38 2.63
C PHE A 404 8.34 12.61 1.98
N ILE A 405 7.97 11.69 1.10
CA ILE A 405 6.69 11.73 0.35
C ILE A 405 5.46 11.36 1.19
N GLY A 406 5.65 10.97 2.44
CA GLY A 406 4.56 10.82 3.40
C GLY A 406 3.79 9.51 3.28
N MET A 407 2.53 9.56 3.71
CA MET A 407 1.69 8.39 3.99
C MET A 407 0.90 7.91 2.77
N LEU A 408 0.66 6.61 2.73
CA LEU A 408 -0.27 5.90 1.84
C LEU A 408 -1.04 4.87 2.67
N THR A 409 -2.24 4.46 2.24
CA THR A 409 -3.08 3.53 3.03
C THR A 409 -2.72 2.07 2.84
N ASP A 410 -2.28 1.66 1.64
CA ASP A 410 -2.09 0.25 1.24
C ASP A 410 -3.33 -0.62 1.54
N SER A 411 -4.52 -0.02 1.48
CA SER A 411 -5.74 -0.64 1.97
C SER A 411 -6.73 -0.98 0.86
N ARG A 412 -7.56 -1.98 1.14
CA ARG A 412 -8.75 -2.34 0.36
C ARG A 412 -10.03 -1.68 0.88
N SER A 413 -9.99 -1.06 2.06
CA SER A 413 -11.18 -0.50 2.70
C SER A 413 -11.31 0.99 2.46
N PHE A 414 -12.51 1.41 2.04
CA PHE A 414 -12.89 2.82 1.93
C PHE A 414 -12.92 3.55 3.27
N LEU A 415 -12.91 2.82 4.39
CA LEU A 415 -12.87 3.41 5.74
C LEU A 415 -11.45 3.56 6.27
N SER A 416 -10.41 3.25 5.48
CA SER A 416 -9.02 3.24 5.97
C SER A 416 -8.34 4.60 6.03
N PHE A 417 -8.91 5.66 5.43
CA PHE A 417 -8.30 6.99 5.36
C PHE A 417 -8.01 7.68 6.71
N PRO A 418 -8.67 7.35 7.84
CA PRO A 418 -8.20 7.76 9.16
C PRO A 418 -6.77 7.29 9.48
N ARG A 419 -6.16 6.38 8.70
CA ARG A 419 -4.71 6.11 8.74
C ARG A 419 -3.87 7.34 8.39
N HIS A 420 -4.29 8.18 7.45
CA HIS A 420 -3.63 9.47 7.20
C HIS A 420 -3.75 10.40 8.41
N GLU A 421 -4.93 10.48 9.04
CA GLU A 421 -5.09 11.23 10.29
C GLU A 421 -4.15 10.68 11.38
N TYR A 422 -4.11 9.36 11.54
CA TYR A 422 -3.27 8.68 12.51
C TYR A 422 -1.78 9.00 12.30
N PHE A 423 -1.30 8.88 11.06
CA PHE A 423 0.06 9.26 10.67
C PHE A 423 0.34 10.73 10.96
N ARG A 424 -0.54 11.65 10.52
CA ARG A 424 -0.41 13.10 10.73
C ARG A 424 -0.29 13.45 12.21
N ARG A 425 -1.08 12.82 13.08
CA ARG A 425 -0.99 13.00 14.54
C ARG A 425 0.32 12.47 15.11
N VAL A 426 0.78 11.29 14.66
CA VAL A 426 2.04 10.69 15.11
C VAL A 426 3.24 11.58 14.75
N ILE A 427 3.33 12.05 13.51
CA ILE A 427 4.45 12.89 13.08
C ILE A 427 4.43 14.28 13.74
N CYS A 428 3.25 14.91 13.87
CA CYS A 428 3.13 16.19 14.59
C CYS A 428 3.53 16.04 16.06
N ASN A 429 3.18 14.92 16.70
CA ASN A 429 3.62 14.66 18.08
C ASN A 429 5.12 14.43 18.19
N LEU A 430 5.73 13.69 17.24
CA LEU A 430 7.18 13.45 17.22
C LEU A 430 7.95 14.78 17.14
N PHE A 431 7.64 15.63 16.15
CA PHE A 431 8.28 16.93 15.99
C PHE A 431 7.96 17.88 17.14
N GLY A 432 6.71 17.90 17.61
CA GLY A 432 6.31 18.75 18.72
C GLY A 432 7.00 18.40 20.03
N GLU A 433 7.30 17.12 20.28
CA GLU A 433 8.09 16.67 21.43
C GLU A 433 9.54 17.13 21.32
N GLU A 434 10.17 16.99 20.15
CA GLU A 434 11.54 17.47 19.91
C GLU A 434 11.65 19.01 19.99
N MET A 435 10.63 19.75 19.56
CA MET A 435 10.54 21.20 19.78
C MET A 435 10.41 21.54 21.28
N ALA A 436 9.63 20.78 22.04
CA ALA A 436 9.47 20.98 23.48
C ALA A 436 10.78 20.69 24.25
N ASN A 437 11.56 19.71 23.78
CA ASN A 437 12.84 19.33 24.38
C ASN A 437 14.01 20.22 23.94
N GLY A 438 13.83 21.08 22.92
CA GLY A 438 14.88 21.92 22.35
C GLY A 438 15.84 21.18 21.41
N GLU A 439 15.42 20.02 20.90
CA GLU A 439 16.12 19.24 19.87
C GLU A 439 15.84 19.82 18.48
N LEU A 440 14.65 20.38 18.28
CA LEU A 440 14.27 21.22 17.14
C LEU A 440 14.07 22.68 17.55
N PRO A 441 14.30 23.65 16.64
CA PRO A 441 14.07 25.06 16.94
C PRO A 441 12.58 25.33 17.21
N ASN A 442 12.31 26.28 18.10
CA ASN A 442 10.97 26.83 18.28
C ASN A 442 10.63 27.84 17.16
N ASP A 443 10.69 27.35 15.92
CA ASP A 443 10.29 28.06 14.70
C ASP A 443 9.11 27.29 14.08
N ILE A 444 7.90 27.67 14.48
CA ILE A 444 6.67 26.95 14.10
C ILE A 444 6.40 27.04 12.60
N GLU A 445 6.84 28.10 11.92
CA GLU A 445 6.64 28.27 10.48
C GLU A 445 7.54 27.31 9.71
N LEU A 446 8.82 27.20 10.12
CA LEU A 446 9.76 26.26 9.52
C LEU A 446 9.34 24.80 9.72
N VAL A 447 9.02 24.43 10.96
CA VAL A 447 8.62 23.05 11.29
C VAL A 447 7.24 22.74 10.70
N GLY A 448 6.29 23.68 10.80
CA GLY A 448 4.96 23.57 10.22
C GLY A 448 4.99 23.37 8.71
N LYS A 449 5.83 24.13 7.98
CA LYS A 449 6.03 23.91 6.54
C LYS A 449 6.52 22.49 6.24
N THR A 450 7.48 21.99 7.03
CA THR A 450 8.00 20.62 6.87
C THR A 450 6.89 19.59 7.07
N ILE A 451 6.03 19.79 8.07
CA ILE A 451 4.85 18.94 8.29
C ILE A 451 3.90 19.00 7.09
N SER A 452 3.57 20.18 6.57
CA SER A 452 2.70 20.31 5.39
C SER A 452 3.29 19.65 4.15
N ASP A 453 4.61 19.77 3.96
CA ASP A 453 5.32 19.13 2.86
C ASP A 453 5.20 17.60 2.92
N ILE A 454 5.45 17.00 4.10
CA ILE A 454 5.33 15.55 4.30
C ILE A 454 3.87 15.08 4.16
N CYS A 455 2.91 15.88 4.62
CA CYS A 455 1.51 15.48 4.63
C CYS A 455 0.83 15.57 3.26
N TYR A 456 1.41 16.29 2.29
CA TYR A 456 0.80 16.55 0.99
C TYR A 456 1.79 17.02 -0.09
N ASN A 457 2.52 18.13 0.10
CA ASN A 457 3.21 18.80 -1.03
C ASN A 457 4.31 17.94 -1.66
N ASN A 458 5.06 17.18 -0.85
CA ASN A 458 6.13 16.32 -1.36
C ASN A 458 5.56 15.21 -2.26
N ALA A 459 4.44 14.57 -1.87
CA ALA A 459 3.78 13.59 -2.73
C ALA A 459 3.29 14.24 -4.02
N LYS A 460 2.63 15.40 -3.92
CA LYS A 460 2.13 16.12 -5.09
C LYS A 460 3.23 16.43 -6.11
N GLU A 461 4.36 16.95 -5.64
CA GLU A 461 5.53 17.25 -6.46
C GLU A 461 6.20 15.97 -6.99
N TYR A 462 6.40 14.97 -6.14
CA TYR A 462 7.10 13.75 -6.51
C TYR A 462 6.33 12.89 -7.53
N PHE A 463 4.99 12.91 -7.51
CA PHE A 463 4.15 12.16 -8.45
C PHE A 463 3.59 12.99 -9.61
N ASP A 464 3.85 14.30 -9.65
CA ASP A 464 3.32 15.23 -10.65
C ASP A 464 1.77 15.21 -10.70
N PHE A 465 1.11 15.24 -9.54
CA PHE A 465 -0.34 15.04 -9.40
C PHE A 465 -1.23 16.26 -9.53
#